data_AF-A0A432F9F7-F1
#
_entry.id   AF-A0A432F9F7-F1
#
_cell.length_a   1.000
_cell.length_b   1.000
_cell.length_c   1.000
_cell.angle_alpha   90.00
_cell.angle_beta   90.00
_cell.angle_gamma   90.00
#
_symmetry.space_group_name_H-M   'P 1'
#
loop_
_entity.id
_entity.type
_entity.pdbx_description
1 polymer ?
#
loop_
_entity_poly.entity_id
_entity_poly.type
_entity_poly.pdbx_seq_one_letter_code
_entity_poly.pdbx_strand_id
1 'polypeptide(L)'
;MTTTLHYDNARIAQQLFNNNPKNLQMLEARLGVKATNRDGWIKLDGGEADVARVTGLFRSLESAVKAGVAIRNPDFSYALNTVLSDGPEALDGLYSIMLQTSARKPVVHPKTLGQKRYIEAIQNHDVTFGTGPAGTGKTFLAMAMAIMSLKEEKVSRIILTRPAVEAGEALGFLPGDLQEKL
;
A
#
# COMPACT_ATOMS: atom_id res chain seq x y z
N MET A 1 -28.61 -8.70 -8.39
CA MET A 1 -28.29 -9.50 -7.20
C MET A 1 -28.07 -8.55 -6.03
N THR A 2 -28.52 -8.92 -4.84
CA THR A 2 -28.39 -8.09 -3.64
C THR A 2 -27.69 -8.89 -2.55
N THR A 3 -26.67 -8.32 -1.91
CA THR A 3 -25.93 -8.95 -0.80
C THR A 3 -25.70 -7.92 0.30
N THR A 4 -25.83 -8.33 1.57
CA THR A 4 -25.56 -7.46 2.72
C THR A 4 -24.36 -7.98 3.49
N LEU A 5 -23.36 -7.14 3.66
CA LEU A 5 -22.17 -7.42 4.47
C LEU A 5 -22.40 -6.84 5.88
N HIS A 6 -22.20 -7.68 6.90
CA HIS A 6 -22.37 -7.31 8.30
C HIS A 6 -21.00 -7.24 8.99
N TYR A 7 -20.82 -6.22 9.83
CA TYR A 7 -19.60 -5.94 10.58
C TYR A 7 -19.92 -5.76 12.06
N ASP A 8 -18.93 -5.94 12.92
CA ASP A 8 -19.13 -5.95 14.38
C ASP A 8 -19.75 -4.63 14.90
N ASN A 9 -19.47 -3.51 14.25
CA ASN A 9 -20.03 -2.21 14.59
C ASN A 9 -19.96 -1.22 13.41
N ALA A 10 -20.68 -0.11 13.56
CA ALA A 10 -20.73 0.95 12.55
C ALA A 10 -19.37 1.60 12.26
N ARG A 11 -18.49 1.67 13.27
CA ARG A 11 -17.16 2.26 13.12
C ARG A 11 -16.30 1.45 12.15
N ILE A 12 -16.30 0.12 12.24
CA ILE A 12 -15.56 -0.74 11.30
C ILE A 12 -16.10 -0.53 9.89
N ALA A 13 -17.42 -0.61 9.70
CA ALA A 13 -18.05 -0.42 8.38
C ALA A 13 -17.65 0.93 7.75
N GLN A 14 -17.66 2.02 8.53
CA GLN A 14 -17.24 3.35 8.09
C GLN A 14 -15.75 3.44 7.76
N GLN A 15 -14.90 2.77 8.54
CA GLN A 15 -13.45 2.77 8.30
C GLN A 15 -13.08 2.14 6.96
N LEU A 16 -13.84 1.14 6.48
CA LEU A 16 -13.54 0.46 5.20
C LEU A 16 -13.51 1.42 4.00
N PHE A 17 -14.33 2.47 4.03
CA PHE A 17 -14.37 3.49 2.97
C PHE A 17 -13.89 4.86 3.47
N ASN A 18 -13.08 4.90 4.53
CA ASN A 18 -12.52 6.11 5.12
C ASN A 18 -13.59 7.16 5.53
N ASN A 19 -14.78 6.69 5.91
CA ASN A 19 -15.95 7.52 6.25
C ASN A 19 -16.27 8.59 5.18
N ASN A 20 -15.93 8.31 3.91
CA ASN A 20 -16.07 9.24 2.81
C ASN A 20 -17.02 8.66 1.76
N PRO A 21 -18.27 9.14 1.67
CA PRO A 21 -19.25 8.65 0.69
C PRO A 21 -18.76 8.70 -0.76
N LYS A 22 -17.81 9.59 -1.09
CA LYS A 22 -17.21 9.65 -2.43
C LYS A 22 -16.49 8.35 -2.83
N ASN A 23 -15.98 7.58 -1.86
CA ASN A 23 -15.35 6.29 -2.15
C ASN A 23 -16.40 5.25 -2.58
N LEU A 24 -17.59 5.25 -1.96
CA LEU A 24 -18.69 4.40 -2.39
C LEU A 24 -19.25 4.83 -3.76
N GLN A 25 -19.36 6.14 -4.00
CA GLN A 25 -19.75 6.66 -5.32
C GLN A 25 -18.74 6.30 -6.41
N MET A 26 -17.44 6.35 -6.11
CA MET A 26 -16.39 5.92 -7.05
C MET A 26 -16.47 4.43 -7.36
N LEU A 27 -16.76 3.60 -6.34
CA LEU A 27 -17.00 2.17 -6.52
C LEU A 27 -18.21 1.94 -7.44
N GLU A 28 -19.32 2.62 -7.18
CA GLU A 28 -20.54 2.52 -8.00
C GLU A 28 -20.27 2.96 -9.44
N ALA A 29 -19.55 4.06 -9.65
CA ALA A 29 -19.21 4.55 -10.99
C ALA A 29 -18.29 3.60 -11.78
N ARG A 30 -17.44 2.81 -11.11
CA ARG A 30 -16.49 1.92 -11.79
C ARG A 30 -17.00 0.48 -11.97
N LEU A 31 -17.82 -0.02 -11.04
CA LEU A 31 -18.30 -1.41 -11.04
C LEU A 31 -19.81 -1.55 -11.27
N GLY A 32 -20.56 -0.44 -11.34
CA GLY A 32 -22.02 -0.47 -11.48
C GLY A 32 -22.74 -1.08 -10.27
N VAL A 33 -22.06 -1.21 -9.13
CA VAL A 33 -22.61 -1.77 -7.89
C VAL A 33 -22.97 -0.63 -6.93
N LYS A 34 -24.26 -0.51 -6.62
CA LYS A 34 -24.73 0.44 -5.62
C LYS A 34 -24.37 -0.06 -4.23
N ALA A 35 -23.55 0.71 -3.51
CA ALA A 35 -23.15 0.41 -2.14
C ALA A 35 -23.83 1.37 -1.15
N THR A 36 -24.67 0.83 -0.26
CA THR A 36 -25.37 1.61 0.79
C THR A 36 -24.85 1.19 2.15
N ASN A 37 -24.26 2.12 2.90
CA ASN A 37 -23.87 1.90 4.28
C ASN A 37 -24.94 2.41 5.25
N ARG A 38 -25.23 1.63 6.29
CA ARG A 38 -26.02 2.06 7.44
C ARG A 38 -25.62 1.22 8.65
N ASP A 39 -25.42 1.88 9.79
CA ASP A 39 -24.99 1.25 11.02
C ASP A 39 -23.79 0.31 10.77
N GLY A 40 -23.85 -0.93 11.25
CA GLY A 40 -22.82 -1.95 11.09
C GLY A 40 -22.92 -2.76 9.79
N TRP A 41 -23.60 -2.30 8.74
CA TRP A 41 -23.73 -3.07 7.50
C TRP A 41 -23.51 -2.24 6.23
N ILE A 42 -23.13 -2.95 5.16
CA ILE A 42 -23.02 -2.40 3.80
C ILE A 42 -23.82 -3.32 2.86
N LYS A 43 -24.85 -2.76 2.24
CA LYS A 43 -25.68 -3.44 1.24
C LYS A 43 -25.14 -3.15 -0.15
N LEU A 44 -24.97 -4.19 -0.95
CA LEU A 44 -24.50 -4.18 -2.31
C LEU A 44 -25.63 -4.61 -3.24
N ASP A 45 -25.86 -3.85 -4.30
CA ASP A 45 -26.87 -4.15 -5.31
C ASP A 45 -26.29 -3.94 -6.72
N GLY A 46 -26.36 -4.94 -7.58
CA GLY A 46 -25.80 -4.90 -8.93
C GLY A 46 -25.73 -6.26 -9.62
N GLY A 47 -24.87 -6.36 -10.63
CA GLY A 47 -24.58 -7.62 -11.32
C GLY A 47 -23.88 -8.63 -10.40
N GLU A 48 -24.18 -9.92 -10.54
CA GLU A 48 -23.65 -10.97 -9.65
C GLU A 48 -22.12 -11.00 -9.59
N ALA A 49 -21.45 -10.98 -10.75
CA ALA A 49 -19.99 -10.98 -10.83
C ALA A 49 -19.37 -9.73 -10.18
N ASP A 50 -19.99 -8.56 -10.34
CA ASP A 50 -19.47 -7.31 -9.78
C ASP A 50 -19.74 -7.20 -8.28
N VAL A 51 -20.89 -7.69 -7.81
CA VAL A 51 -21.19 -7.84 -6.37
C VAL A 51 -20.18 -8.78 -5.71
N ALA A 52 -19.80 -9.88 -6.37
CA ALA A 52 -18.75 -10.77 -5.88
C ALA A 52 -17.39 -10.07 -5.78
N ARG A 53 -16.99 -9.30 -6.81
CA ARG A 53 -15.76 -8.48 -6.79
C ARG A 53 -15.77 -7.47 -5.64
N VAL A 54 -16.86 -6.72 -5.48
CA VAL A 54 -17.00 -5.73 -4.39
C VAL A 54 -16.99 -6.40 -3.01
N THR A 55 -17.58 -7.59 -2.90
CA THR A 55 -17.53 -8.37 -1.65
C THR A 55 -16.09 -8.73 -1.29
N GLY A 56 -15.29 -9.18 -2.26
CA GLY A 56 -13.86 -9.45 -2.04
C GLY A 56 -13.05 -8.21 -1.65
N LEU A 57 -13.34 -7.06 -2.28
CA LEU A 57 -12.75 -5.77 -1.90
C LEU A 57 -13.01 -5.44 -0.42
N PHE A 58 -14.28 -5.50 0.02
CA PHE A 58 -14.62 -5.17 1.40
C PHE A 58 -14.05 -6.15 2.42
N ARG A 59 -13.99 -7.45 2.10
CA ARG A 59 -13.29 -8.45 2.93
C ARG A 59 -11.81 -8.12 3.10
N SER A 60 -11.15 -7.74 2.02
CA SER A 60 -9.73 -7.36 2.04
C SER A 60 -9.49 -6.10 2.88
N LEU A 61 -10.34 -5.08 2.72
CA LEU A 61 -10.28 -3.85 3.52
C LEU A 61 -10.58 -4.11 5.00
N GLU A 62 -11.52 -5.02 5.30
CA GLU A 62 -11.81 -5.43 6.67
C GLU A 62 -10.60 -6.11 7.31
N SER A 63 -9.94 -7.02 6.60
CA SER A 63 -8.70 -7.63 7.07
C SER A 63 -7.61 -6.59 7.33
N ALA A 64 -7.50 -5.55 6.50
CA ALA A 64 -6.56 -4.46 6.69
C ALA A 64 -6.86 -3.66 7.97
N VAL A 65 -8.12 -3.29 8.19
CA VAL A 65 -8.55 -2.55 9.39
C VAL A 65 -8.33 -3.38 10.64
N LYS A 66 -8.63 -4.69 10.61
CA LYS A 66 -8.34 -5.62 11.72
C LYS A 66 -6.84 -5.75 12.01
N ALA A 67 -5.99 -5.64 10.98
CA ALA A 67 -4.53 -5.58 11.12
C ALA A 67 -4.00 -4.21 11.59
N GLY A 68 -4.88 -3.23 11.87
CA GLY A 68 -4.50 -1.89 12.35
C GLY A 68 -4.17 -0.90 11.23
N VAL A 69 -4.44 -1.24 9.98
CA VAL A 69 -4.24 -0.34 8.83
C VAL A 69 -5.36 0.69 8.76
N ALA A 70 -4.99 1.97 8.79
CA ALA A 70 -5.92 3.06 8.53
C ALA A 70 -6.12 3.25 7.02
N ILE A 71 -7.31 2.92 6.50
CA ILE A 71 -7.66 3.10 5.10
C ILE A 71 -7.84 4.59 4.80
N ARG A 72 -7.03 5.15 3.88
CA ARG A 72 -7.20 6.51 3.35
C ARG A 72 -7.79 6.46 1.94
N ASN A 73 -8.22 7.61 1.40
CA ASN A 73 -8.79 7.69 0.05
C ASN A 73 -7.88 7.09 -1.05
N PRO A 74 -6.55 7.32 -1.06
CA PRO A 74 -5.69 6.67 -2.05
C PRO A 74 -5.65 5.15 -1.88
N ASP A 75 -5.66 4.65 -0.64
CA ASP A 75 -5.61 3.22 -0.34
C ASP A 75 -6.88 2.51 -0.85
N PHE A 76 -8.05 3.11 -0.61
CA PHE A 76 -9.31 2.62 -1.16
C PHE A 76 -9.30 2.62 -2.70
N SER A 77 -8.79 3.68 -3.31
CA SER A 77 -8.68 3.79 -4.77
C SER A 77 -7.75 2.73 -5.36
N TYR A 78 -6.61 2.46 -4.73
CA TYR A 78 -5.68 1.41 -5.14
C TYR A 78 -6.31 0.03 -4.99
N ALA A 79 -6.97 -0.25 -3.87
CA ALA A 79 -7.64 -1.52 -3.64
C ALA A 79 -8.74 -1.76 -4.69
N LEU A 80 -9.57 -0.75 -4.96
CA LEU A 80 -10.60 -0.82 -6.01
C LEU A 80 -10.00 -1.09 -7.40
N ASN A 81 -8.94 -0.38 -7.78
CA ASN A 81 -8.27 -0.57 -9.07
C ASN A 81 -7.62 -1.95 -9.21
N THR A 82 -7.07 -2.47 -8.11
CA THR A 82 -6.47 -3.81 -8.07
C THR A 82 -7.54 -4.87 -8.30
N VAL A 83 -8.67 -4.78 -7.60
CA VAL A 83 -9.79 -5.72 -7.79
C VAL A 83 -10.38 -5.65 -9.20
N LEU A 84 -10.44 -4.45 -9.78
CA LEU A 84 -10.89 -4.24 -11.17
C LEU A 84 -9.97 -4.91 -12.20
N SER A 85 -8.66 -4.87 -11.98
CA SER A 85 -7.67 -5.31 -12.97
C SER A 85 -7.29 -6.78 -12.80
N ASP A 86 -7.09 -7.21 -11.55
CA ASP A 86 -6.44 -8.48 -11.20
C ASP A 86 -7.38 -9.44 -10.44
N GLY A 87 -8.60 -8.99 -10.09
CA GLY A 87 -9.59 -9.78 -9.33
C GLY A 87 -9.51 -9.60 -7.81
N PRO A 88 -10.51 -10.09 -7.06
CA PRO A 88 -10.61 -9.89 -5.62
C PRO A 88 -9.47 -10.55 -4.82
N GLU A 89 -8.94 -11.68 -5.29
CA GLU A 89 -7.85 -12.44 -4.64
C GLU A 89 -6.50 -11.70 -4.72
N ALA A 90 -6.36 -10.72 -5.61
CA ALA A 90 -5.10 -9.99 -5.78
C ALA A 90 -4.70 -9.14 -4.55
N LEU A 91 -5.64 -8.88 -3.65
CA LEU A 91 -5.39 -8.21 -2.37
C LEU A 91 -4.99 -9.18 -1.25
N ASP A 92 -5.05 -10.50 -1.49
CA ASP A 92 -4.74 -11.50 -0.48
C ASP A 92 -3.27 -11.44 -0.05
N GLY A 93 -3.07 -11.45 1.26
CA GLY A 93 -1.75 -11.31 1.86
C GLY A 93 -1.05 -9.98 1.56
N LEU A 94 -1.76 -8.96 1.04
CA LEU A 94 -1.18 -7.63 0.92
C LEU A 94 -0.85 -7.08 2.31
N TYR A 95 -1.78 -7.24 3.26
CA TYR A 95 -1.64 -6.72 4.61
C TYR A 95 -0.90 -7.63 5.58
N SER A 96 -0.49 -8.84 5.15
CA SER A 96 0.27 -9.77 6.00
C SER A 96 1.73 -9.34 6.19
N ILE A 97 2.28 -8.55 5.27
CA ILE A 97 3.61 -7.97 5.41
C ILE A 97 3.53 -6.77 6.36
N MET A 98 4.27 -6.87 7.47
CA MET A 98 4.35 -5.85 8.52
C MET A 98 5.78 -5.39 8.72
N LEU A 99 6.07 -4.13 8.37
CA LEU A 99 7.41 -3.55 8.53
C LEU A 99 7.43 -2.61 9.74
N GLN A 100 7.86 -3.14 10.90
CA GLN A 100 7.85 -2.39 12.16
C GLN A 100 9.16 -1.64 12.41
N THR A 101 9.20 -0.38 11.98
CA THR A 101 10.40 0.47 12.07
C THR A 101 10.69 0.98 13.49
N SER A 102 9.69 1.20 14.34
CA SER A 102 9.87 1.63 15.75
C SER A 102 8.62 1.33 16.57
N ALA A 103 8.76 0.96 17.84
CA ALA A 103 7.63 0.69 18.73
C ALA A 103 6.64 1.87 18.87
N ARG A 104 7.10 3.10 18.62
CA ARG A 104 6.28 4.33 18.69
C ARG A 104 5.71 4.76 17.34
N LYS A 105 6.05 4.07 16.25
CA LYS A 105 5.60 4.41 14.89
C LYS A 105 4.58 3.38 14.40
N PRO A 106 3.60 3.79 13.58
CA PRO A 106 2.69 2.85 12.93
C PRO A 106 3.47 1.82 12.10
N VAL A 107 2.94 0.60 12.04
CA VAL A 107 3.43 -0.44 11.14
C VAL A 107 3.32 0.04 9.70
N VAL A 108 4.35 -0.20 8.89
CA VAL A 108 4.33 0.07 7.46
C VAL A 108 3.88 -1.18 6.73
N HIS A 109 2.83 -1.06 5.92
CA HIS A 109 2.30 -2.12 5.07
C HIS A 109 2.45 -1.72 3.59
N PRO A 110 2.65 -2.68 2.67
CA PRO A 110 2.53 -2.39 1.25
C PRO A 110 1.07 -2.02 0.93
N LYS A 111 0.91 -1.05 0.05
CA LYS A 111 -0.39 -0.51 -0.38
C LYS A 111 -0.84 -1.06 -1.73
N THR A 112 0.09 -1.65 -2.47
CA THR A 112 -0.15 -2.21 -3.81
C THR A 112 0.57 -3.55 -3.95
N LEU A 113 0.10 -4.38 -4.87
CA LEU A 113 0.76 -5.65 -5.18
C LEU A 113 2.21 -5.44 -5.66
N GLY A 114 2.48 -4.36 -6.40
CA GLY A 114 3.85 -4.01 -6.79
C GLY A 114 4.76 -3.72 -5.61
N GLN A 115 4.25 -3.06 -4.56
CA GLN A 115 4.99 -2.85 -3.31
C GLN A 115 5.22 -4.14 -2.54
N LYS A 116 4.22 -5.04 -2.48
CA LYS A 116 4.37 -6.38 -1.90
C LYS A 116 5.50 -7.15 -2.59
N ARG A 117 5.43 -7.28 -3.92
CA ARG A 117 6.48 -7.96 -4.72
C ARG A 117 7.86 -7.32 -4.52
N TYR A 118 7.92 -5.99 -4.39
CA TYR A 118 9.18 -5.30 -4.14
C TYR A 118 9.80 -5.68 -2.78
N ILE A 119 8.97 -5.77 -1.72
CA ILE A 119 9.44 -6.20 -0.40
C ILE A 119 9.87 -7.67 -0.43
N GLU A 120 9.07 -8.54 -1.06
CA GLU A 120 9.41 -9.97 -1.22
C GLU A 120 10.69 -10.15 -2.02
N ALA A 121 10.94 -9.33 -3.05
CA ALA A 121 12.19 -9.35 -3.81
C ALA A 121 13.39 -9.03 -2.91
N ILE A 122 13.30 -7.99 -2.06
CA ILE A 122 14.35 -7.63 -1.09
C ILE A 122 14.62 -8.77 -0.11
N GLN A 123 13.57 -9.50 0.33
CA GLN A 123 13.72 -10.59 1.29
C GLN A 123 14.41 -11.83 0.68
N ASN A 124 14.20 -12.08 -0.60
CA ASN A 124 14.61 -13.33 -1.26
C ASN A 124 15.86 -13.19 -2.14
N HIS A 125 16.44 -11.99 -2.27
CA HIS A 125 17.60 -11.74 -3.13
C HIS A 125 18.61 -10.82 -2.44
N ASP A 126 19.90 -11.10 -2.62
CA ASP A 126 20.99 -10.27 -2.08
C ASP A 126 21.00 -8.85 -2.66
N VAL A 127 20.58 -8.70 -3.92
CA VAL A 127 20.52 -7.43 -4.64
C VAL A 127 19.17 -7.28 -5.33
N THR A 128 18.48 -6.15 -5.07
CA THR A 128 17.18 -5.83 -5.68
C THR A 128 17.21 -4.44 -6.31
N PHE A 129 16.85 -4.34 -7.59
CA PHE A 129 16.68 -3.06 -8.29
C PHE A 129 15.22 -2.61 -8.24
N GLY A 130 14.94 -1.54 -7.48
CA GLY A 130 13.63 -0.92 -7.44
C GLY A 130 13.47 0.12 -8.56
N THR A 131 12.80 -0.22 -9.65
CA THR A 131 12.48 0.72 -10.75
C THR A 131 11.01 1.17 -10.68
N GLY A 132 10.71 2.38 -11.16
CA GLY A 132 9.35 2.88 -11.27
C GLY A 132 9.21 4.38 -10.96
N PRO A 133 8.01 4.96 -11.23
CA PRO A 133 7.78 6.40 -11.10
C PRO A 133 8.09 6.99 -9.73
N ALA A 134 8.28 8.30 -9.64
CA ALA A 134 8.37 9.01 -8.37
C ALA A 134 7.11 8.76 -7.51
N GLY A 135 7.28 8.69 -6.19
CA GLY A 135 6.14 8.52 -5.26
C GLY A 135 5.61 7.08 -5.09
N THR A 136 6.15 6.07 -5.78
CA THR A 136 5.68 4.67 -5.65
C THR A 136 6.20 3.92 -4.41
N GLY A 137 7.00 4.57 -3.56
CA GLY A 137 7.45 4.02 -2.28
C GLY A 137 8.74 3.21 -2.32
N LYS A 138 9.46 3.16 -3.45
CA LYS A 138 10.71 2.40 -3.64
C LYS A 138 11.73 2.65 -2.52
N THR A 139 12.17 3.90 -2.36
CA THR A 139 13.13 4.27 -1.31
C THR A 139 12.55 4.09 0.08
N PHE A 140 11.29 4.47 0.29
CA PHE A 140 10.66 4.40 1.61
C PHE A 140 10.54 2.95 2.14
N LEU A 141 10.12 2.01 1.29
CA LEU A 141 9.97 0.61 1.66
C LEU A 141 11.32 -0.08 1.84
N ALA A 142 12.31 0.21 0.98
CA ALA A 142 13.68 -0.26 1.19
C ALA A 142 14.25 0.21 2.53
N MET A 143 14.03 1.48 2.87
CA MET A 143 14.42 2.04 4.16
C MET A 143 13.71 1.37 5.34
N ALA A 144 12.39 1.13 5.22
CA ALA A 144 11.64 0.45 6.27
C ALA A 144 12.18 -0.98 6.52
N MET A 145 12.48 -1.71 5.44
CA MET A 145 13.12 -3.03 5.49
C MET A 145 14.51 -2.99 6.13
N ALA A 146 15.34 -2.00 5.77
CA ALA A 146 16.68 -1.84 6.33
C ALA A 146 16.63 -1.54 7.83
N ILE A 147 15.75 -0.63 8.26
CA ILE A 147 15.55 -0.30 9.68
C ILE A 147 15.05 -1.51 10.47
N MET A 148 14.08 -2.26 9.92
CA MET A 148 13.60 -3.49 10.53
C MET A 148 14.73 -4.52 10.69
N SER A 149 15.54 -4.73 9.64
CA SER A 149 16.66 -5.67 9.66
C SER A 149 17.74 -5.28 10.68
N LEU A 150 18.03 -3.97 10.82
CA LEU A 150 18.95 -3.48 11.84
C LEU A 150 18.43 -3.73 13.25
N LYS A 151 17.13 -3.53 13.48
CA LYS A 151 16.50 -3.76 14.79
C LYS A 151 16.38 -5.24 15.17
N GLU A 152 16.21 -6.09 14.18
CA GLU A 152 16.23 -7.55 14.35
C GLU A 152 17.65 -8.12 14.40
N GLU A 153 18.68 -7.26 14.46
CA GLU A 153 20.09 -7.62 14.51
C GLU A 153 20.57 -8.48 13.33
N LYS A 154 19.81 -8.50 12.23
CA LYS A 154 20.17 -9.19 10.98
C LYS A 154 21.33 -8.49 10.26
N VAL A 155 21.51 -7.20 10.51
CA VAL A 155 22.62 -6.38 10.01
C VAL A 155 23.14 -5.46 11.11
N SER A 156 24.42 -5.10 11.07
CA SER A 156 25.06 -4.24 12.06
C SER A 156 25.06 -2.75 11.71
N ARG A 157 24.84 -2.40 10.44
CA ARG A 157 24.83 -1.01 9.94
C ARG A 157 23.99 -0.86 8.68
N ILE A 158 23.46 0.34 8.47
CA ILE A 158 22.78 0.74 7.23
C ILE A 158 23.65 1.80 6.54
N ILE A 159 23.91 1.63 5.25
CA ILE A 159 24.63 2.62 4.43
C ILE A 159 23.65 3.19 3.42
N LEU A 160 23.45 4.50 3.46
CA LEU A 160 22.62 5.22 2.50
C LEU A 160 23.51 6.11 1.66
N THR A 161 23.41 5.94 0.35
CA THR A 161 24.13 6.76 -0.60
C THR A 161 23.16 7.32 -1.63
N ARG A 162 23.48 8.51 -2.14
CA ARG A 162 22.82 9.12 -3.29
C ARG A 162 23.92 9.65 -4.20
N PRO A 163 23.75 9.59 -5.53
CA PRO A 163 24.67 10.27 -6.43
C PRO A 163 24.69 11.77 -6.13
N ALA A 164 25.84 12.41 -6.33
CA ALA A 164 26.02 13.84 -6.05
C ALA A 164 25.24 14.76 -7.02
N VAL A 165 24.70 14.20 -8.11
CA VAL A 165 24.03 14.94 -9.18
C VAL A 165 22.64 14.33 -9.40
N GLU A 166 21.60 15.16 -9.40
CA GLU A 166 20.25 14.74 -9.77
C GLU A 166 20.07 14.74 -11.29
N ALA A 167 19.15 13.92 -11.78
CA ALA A 167 18.86 13.83 -13.21
C ALA A 167 18.33 15.18 -13.73
N GLY A 168 19.16 15.91 -14.49
CA GLY A 168 18.79 17.17 -15.14
C GLY A 168 19.64 18.39 -14.77
N GLU A 169 20.53 18.29 -13.78
CA GLU A 169 21.49 19.36 -13.51
C GLU A 169 22.79 19.16 -14.29
N ALA A 170 23.21 20.19 -15.03
CA ALA A 170 24.51 20.20 -15.68
C ALA A 170 25.60 20.21 -14.60
N LEU A 171 26.50 19.23 -14.67
CA LEU A 171 27.70 19.13 -13.83
C LEU A 171 28.51 20.44 -13.90
N GLY A 172 28.42 21.26 -12.86
CA GLY A 172 29.42 22.27 -12.54
C GLY A 172 30.45 21.68 -11.57
N PHE A 173 31.27 20.73 -12.02
CA PHE A 173 32.48 20.40 -11.27
C PHE A 173 33.63 21.23 -11.83
N LEU A 174 34.36 21.89 -10.93
CA LEU A 174 35.68 22.44 -11.24
C LEU A 174 36.64 21.26 -11.48
N PRO A 175 37.34 21.19 -12.64
CA PRO A 175 38.46 20.27 -12.79
C PRO A 175 39.64 20.81 -11.96
N GLY A 176 40.07 20.05 -10.96
CA GLY A 176 41.25 20.33 -10.15
C GLY A 176 41.87 19.02 -9.66
N ASP A 177 43.16 18.84 -9.91
CA ASP A 177 43.94 17.65 -9.56
C ASP A 177 44.10 17.50 -8.03
N LEU A 178 44.42 16.30 -7.57
CA LEU A 178 44.53 15.88 -6.16
C LEU A 178 45.42 16.80 -5.29
N GLN A 179 46.27 17.63 -5.92
CA GLN A 179 47.18 18.57 -5.26
C GLN A 179 46.49 19.77 -4.59
N GLU A 180 45.25 20.12 -4.96
CA GLU A 180 44.52 21.24 -4.33
C GLU A 180 43.73 20.85 -3.06
N LYS A 181 43.86 19.61 -2.57
CA LYS A 181 43.09 19.09 -1.41
C LYS A 181 43.93 18.76 -0.16
N LEU A 182 45.14 19.29 -0.03
CA LEU A 182 45.92 19.28 1.22
C LEU A 182 46.06 20.68 1.80
#